data_AF-A0AAF0AWF4-F1
#
_entry.id   AF-A0AAF0AWF4-F1
#
_cell.length_a   1.000
_cell.length_b   1.000
_cell.length_c   1.000
_cell.angle_alpha   90.00
_cell.angle_beta   90.00
_cell.angle_gamma   90.00
#
_symmetry.space_group_name_H-M   'P 1'
#
loop_
_entity.id
_entity.type
_entity.pdbx_description
1 polymer ?
#
loop_
_entity_poly.entity_id
_entity_poly.type
_entity_poly.pdbx_seq_one_letter_code
_entity_poly.pdbx_strand_id
1 'polypeptide(L)'
;MSLFSSFVFLLFLVFYSGDTLAYSHSLDRIQVLTFSTPNLEDSKSKSSNNPQLKCSGSACEDYETKIAICQHNQLNISPLDLKWSCSWPHMSDRVHVADYDVHCKVYYAHALEPIVQSCTLDYRLEYSTSGLLLHQPWKLFAWRPFSAGLILFCAGVYLMSACMRILGYLGAPRTRFHDSARWNEQKYLEQAIAAADDNFSGRGLFSNSIKQRVPMAILEDLA
;
A
#
# COMPACT_ATOMS: atom_id res chain seq x y z
N MET A 1 -43.77 -10.49 72.14
CA MET A 1 -42.84 -10.59 71.00
C MET A 1 -41.67 -9.67 71.31
N SER A 2 -40.49 -10.26 71.52
CA SER A 2 -39.42 -9.65 72.32
C SER A 2 -38.59 -8.65 71.52
N LEU A 3 -38.20 -7.54 72.19
CA LEU A 3 -37.26 -6.53 71.70
C LEU A 3 -35.92 -7.12 71.23
N PHE A 4 -35.58 -8.32 71.71
CA PHE A 4 -34.41 -9.08 71.27
C PHE A 4 -34.49 -9.52 69.81
N SER A 5 -35.68 -9.89 69.30
CA SER A 5 -35.83 -10.34 67.92
C SER A 5 -35.63 -9.19 66.92
N SER A 6 -36.08 -7.99 67.28
CA SER A 6 -35.91 -6.78 66.46
C SER A 6 -34.44 -6.33 66.38
N PHE A 7 -33.69 -6.47 67.48
CA PHE A 7 -32.28 -6.08 67.53
C PHE A 7 -31.38 -7.01 66.71
N VAL A 8 -31.66 -8.32 66.75
CA VAL A 8 -30.94 -9.31 65.93
C VAL A 8 -31.21 -9.08 64.44
N PHE A 9 -32.44 -8.73 64.06
CA PHE A 9 -32.80 -8.44 62.67
C PHE A 9 -32.14 -7.15 62.14
N LEU A 10 -32.03 -6.12 62.98
CA LEU A 10 -31.33 -4.88 62.65
C LEU A 10 -29.82 -5.09 62.49
N LEU A 11 -29.19 -5.89 63.36
CA LEU A 11 -27.79 -6.26 63.19
C LEU A 11 -27.57 -7.05 61.90
N PHE A 12 -28.45 -8.02 61.59
CA PHE A 12 -28.38 -8.75 60.33
C PHE A 12 -28.51 -7.81 59.12
N LEU A 13 -29.40 -6.82 59.14
CA LEU A 13 -29.52 -5.85 58.05
C LEU A 13 -28.30 -4.92 57.92
N VAL A 14 -27.65 -4.54 59.03
CA VAL A 14 -26.42 -3.72 59.00
C VAL A 14 -25.24 -4.53 58.45
N PHE A 15 -25.06 -5.78 58.87
CA PHE A 15 -24.00 -6.63 58.32
C PHE A 15 -24.27 -7.01 56.86
N TYR A 16 -25.53 -7.31 56.50
CA TYR A 16 -25.88 -7.69 55.13
C TYR A 16 -25.83 -6.52 54.14
N SER A 17 -26.07 -5.28 54.60
CA SER A 17 -25.88 -4.08 53.78
C SER A 17 -24.41 -3.63 53.69
N GLY A 18 -23.61 -3.89 54.74
CA GLY A 18 -22.17 -3.56 54.77
C GLY A 18 -21.34 -4.31 53.72
N ASP A 19 -21.67 -5.56 53.43
CA ASP A 19 -20.89 -6.40 52.50
C ASP A 19 -21.17 -6.12 51.01
N THR A 20 -22.24 -5.38 50.68
CA THR A 20 -22.62 -5.12 49.28
C THR A 20 -21.90 -3.94 48.62
N LEU A 21 -21.08 -3.19 49.37
CA LEU A 21 -20.37 -2.00 48.85
C LEU A 21 -18.85 -2.19 48.69
N ALA A 22 -18.30 -3.34 49.07
CA ALA A 22 -16.85 -3.50 49.25
C ALA A 22 -16.07 -4.01 48.02
N TYR A 23 -16.70 -4.20 46.85
CA TYR A 23 -16.01 -4.62 45.62
C TYR A 23 -15.94 -3.48 44.60
N SER A 24 -15.30 -2.38 44.97
CA SER A 24 -14.80 -1.39 44.02
C SER A 24 -13.28 -1.33 44.13
N HIS A 25 -12.58 -2.01 43.23
CA HIS A 25 -11.12 -1.96 43.19
C HIS A 25 -10.67 -0.63 42.60
N SER A 26 -9.85 0.13 43.34
CA SER A 26 -9.20 1.33 42.83
C SER A 26 -8.22 0.98 41.71
N LEU A 27 -8.19 1.80 40.66
CA LEU A 27 -7.41 1.54 39.43
C LEU A 27 -5.92 1.28 39.70
N ASP A 28 -5.33 2.03 40.65
CA ASP A 28 -3.91 1.92 41.03
C ASP A 28 -3.54 0.54 41.61
N ARG A 29 -4.54 -0.21 42.11
CA ARG A 29 -4.32 -1.55 42.66
C ARG A 29 -4.42 -2.65 41.59
N ILE A 30 -4.91 -2.35 40.39
CA ILE A 30 -5.20 -3.34 39.34
C ILE A 30 -3.98 -3.52 38.44
N GLN A 31 -3.01 -4.31 38.88
CA GLN A 31 -1.73 -4.50 38.17
C GLN A 31 -1.85 -5.16 36.80
N VAL A 32 -2.89 -5.97 36.57
CA VAL A 32 -3.07 -6.77 35.34
C VAL A 32 -4.52 -6.67 34.87
N LEU A 33 -4.70 -6.30 33.61
CA LEU A 33 -5.98 -6.30 32.91
C LEU A 33 -5.92 -7.28 31.73
N THR A 34 -6.94 -8.12 31.63
CA THR A 34 -7.14 -9.02 30.49
C THR A 34 -8.32 -8.53 29.68
N PHE A 35 -8.08 -8.10 28.45
CA PHE A 35 -9.10 -7.64 27.53
C PHE A 35 -9.53 -8.79 26.61
N SER A 36 -10.82 -8.88 26.35
CA SER A 36 -11.39 -9.86 25.43
C SER A 36 -12.32 -9.20 24.41
N THR A 37 -12.41 -9.80 23.22
CA THR A 37 -13.39 -9.39 22.22
C THR A 37 -14.83 -9.56 22.76
N PRO A 38 -15.73 -8.60 22.50
CA PRO A 38 -17.11 -8.69 22.98
C PRO A 38 -17.82 -9.89 22.32
N ASN A 39 -18.27 -10.84 23.13
CA ASN A 39 -19.11 -11.93 22.62
C ASN A 39 -20.48 -11.36 22.21
N LEU A 40 -21.01 -11.84 21.09
CA LEU A 40 -22.30 -11.41 20.55
C LEU A 40 -23.44 -11.60 21.57
N GLU A 41 -23.32 -12.55 22.49
CA GLU A 41 -24.30 -12.85 23.54
C GLU A 41 -24.29 -11.83 24.70
N ASP A 42 -23.13 -11.25 25.03
CA ASP A 42 -22.99 -10.27 26.13
C ASP A 42 -23.57 -8.91 25.75
N SER A 43 -23.74 -8.62 24.46
CA SER A 43 -24.29 -7.36 23.93
C SER A 43 -25.75 -7.08 24.35
N LYS A 44 -26.51 -8.12 24.75
CA LYS A 44 -27.87 -7.98 25.29
C LYS A 44 -27.90 -7.69 26.80
N SER A 45 -26.82 -8.01 27.52
CA SER A 45 -26.70 -7.65 28.92
C SER A 45 -26.06 -6.26 29.01
N LYS A 46 -26.77 -5.28 29.58
CA LYS A 46 -26.27 -3.91 29.81
C LYS A 46 -25.08 -3.82 30.78
N SER A 47 -24.44 -4.95 31.10
CA SER A 47 -23.27 -5.03 31.97
C SER A 47 -22.01 -4.72 31.16
N SER A 48 -21.82 -3.44 30.86
CA SER A 48 -20.61 -2.84 30.24
C SER A 48 -19.37 -2.91 31.15
N ASN A 49 -19.31 -3.83 32.10
CA ASN A 49 -18.27 -3.89 33.12
C ASN A 49 -17.06 -4.72 32.68
N ASN A 50 -17.18 -5.48 31.59
CA ASN A 50 -16.07 -6.28 31.08
C ASN A 50 -15.12 -5.42 30.21
N PRO A 51 -13.80 -5.60 30.36
CA PRO A 51 -12.81 -4.89 29.57
C PRO A 51 -12.90 -5.31 28.09
N GLN A 52 -13.16 -4.34 27.22
CA GLN A 52 -13.41 -4.59 25.79
C GLN A 52 -12.16 -4.36 24.94
N LEU A 53 -12.00 -5.18 23.92
CA LEU A 53 -10.95 -5.06 22.93
C LEU A 53 -11.51 -4.47 21.63
N LYS A 54 -10.84 -3.48 21.05
CA LYS A 54 -11.25 -2.88 19.77
C LYS A 54 -10.08 -2.80 18.80
N CYS A 55 -10.21 -3.52 17.70
CA CYS A 55 -9.22 -3.54 16.64
C CYS A 55 -9.45 -2.39 15.65
N SER A 56 -8.36 -1.72 15.27
CA SER A 56 -8.32 -0.75 14.16
C SER A 56 -7.16 -1.07 13.22
N GLY A 57 -7.27 -0.76 11.93
CA GLY A 57 -6.19 -0.97 10.96
C GLY A 57 -6.50 -2.00 9.88
N SER A 58 -5.55 -2.17 8.94
CA SER A 58 -5.78 -2.92 7.70
C SER A 58 -5.83 -4.42 7.89
N ALA A 59 -5.27 -4.95 8.98
CA ALA A 59 -5.13 -6.38 9.21
C ALA A 59 -6.15 -6.94 10.22
N CYS A 60 -7.07 -6.11 10.72
CA CYS A 60 -8.05 -6.49 11.73
C CYS A 60 -9.07 -7.52 11.24
N GLU A 61 -9.47 -7.49 9.96
CA GLU A 61 -10.49 -8.40 9.43
C GLU A 61 -10.01 -9.87 9.47
N ASP A 62 -8.71 -10.10 9.25
CA ASP A 62 -8.14 -11.45 9.13
C ASP A 62 -7.49 -11.95 10.42
N TYR A 63 -6.90 -11.05 11.22
CA TYR A 63 -6.00 -11.41 12.33
C TYR A 63 -6.41 -10.75 13.65
N GLU A 64 -7.70 -10.48 13.87
CA GLU A 64 -8.20 -9.95 15.14
C GLU A 64 -7.78 -10.87 16.30
N THR A 65 -7.18 -10.28 17.33
CA THR A 65 -6.76 -11.02 18.52
C THR A 65 -7.93 -11.12 19.48
N LYS A 66 -8.17 -12.32 20.02
CA LYS A 66 -9.27 -12.53 20.99
C LYS A 66 -8.94 -12.03 22.40
N ILE A 67 -7.66 -12.01 22.75
CA ILE A 67 -7.17 -11.75 24.10
C ILE A 67 -5.93 -10.84 24.03
N ALA A 68 -5.90 -9.82 24.88
CA ALA A 68 -4.71 -9.04 25.17
C ALA A 68 -4.52 -8.92 26.69
N ILE A 69 -3.26 -8.97 27.13
CA ILE A 69 -2.90 -8.89 28.55
C ILE A 69 -2.06 -7.64 28.74
N CYS A 70 -2.60 -6.68 29.49
CA CYS A 70 -1.93 -5.44 29.82
C CYS A 70 -1.54 -5.41 31.29
N GLN A 71 -0.33 -4.96 31.56
CA GLN A 71 0.25 -4.92 32.88
C GLN A 71 0.82 -3.53 33.15
N HIS A 72 0.69 -3.03 34.38
CA HIS A 72 1.42 -1.86 34.85
C HIS A 72 2.13 -2.19 36.17
N ASN A 73 3.30 -1.60 36.38
CA ASN A 73 4.11 -1.77 37.60
C ASN A 73 4.27 -0.45 38.37
N GLN A 74 3.36 0.48 38.13
CA GLN A 74 3.34 1.81 38.71
C GLN A 74 2.36 1.82 39.87
N LEU A 75 2.84 2.18 41.07
CA LEU A 75 2.04 2.31 42.29
C LEU A 75 1.94 3.78 42.68
N ASN A 76 0.80 4.19 43.21
CA ASN A 76 0.51 5.54 43.70
C ASN A 76 0.64 6.64 42.62
N ILE A 77 0.27 6.30 41.39
CA ILE A 77 0.27 7.22 40.25
C ILE A 77 -1.17 7.61 39.92
N SER A 78 -1.35 8.81 39.39
CA SER A 78 -2.66 9.30 38.98
C SER A 78 -3.29 8.34 37.95
N PRO A 79 -4.60 8.10 37.99
CA PRO A 79 -5.25 7.16 37.07
C PRO A 79 -5.13 7.58 35.59
N LEU A 80 -4.82 8.86 35.32
CA LEU A 80 -4.62 9.38 33.96
C LEU A 80 -3.17 9.21 33.45
N ASP A 81 -2.19 9.11 34.35
CA ASP A 81 -0.77 9.02 33.99
C ASP A 81 -0.25 7.57 33.97
N LEU A 82 -1.14 6.59 34.17
CA LEU A 82 -0.80 5.18 34.18
C LEU A 82 -0.35 4.71 32.80
N LYS A 83 0.86 4.17 32.73
CA LYS A 83 1.39 3.55 31.53
C LYS A 83 1.16 2.05 31.54
N TRP A 84 0.37 1.59 30.59
CA TRP A 84 0.08 0.18 30.39
C TRP A 84 1.09 -0.43 29.40
N SER A 85 1.62 -1.60 29.75
CA SER A 85 2.43 -2.44 28.87
C SER A 85 1.60 -3.64 28.45
N CYS A 86 1.19 -3.67 27.18
CA CYS A 86 0.33 -4.72 26.65
C CYS A 86 1.12 -5.81 25.89
N SER A 87 0.64 -7.05 26.00
CA SER A 87 1.21 -8.23 25.35
C SER A 87 0.11 -9.09 24.72
N TRP A 88 0.43 -9.70 23.58
CA TRP A 88 -0.50 -10.50 22.78
C TRP A 88 0.00 -11.94 22.65
N PRO A 89 -0.55 -12.89 23.42
CA PRO A 89 -0.01 -14.25 23.52
C PRO A 89 -0.20 -15.10 22.25
N HIS A 90 -1.16 -14.76 21.40
CA HIS A 90 -1.52 -15.55 20.20
C HIS A 90 -1.38 -14.75 18.91
N MET A 91 -0.37 -13.88 18.85
CA MET A 91 -0.12 -13.05 17.66
C MET A 91 0.64 -13.83 16.58
N SER A 92 0.24 -13.64 15.31
CA SER A 92 0.95 -14.22 14.16
C SER A 92 2.11 -13.32 13.71
N ASP A 93 3.21 -13.91 13.25
CA ASP A 93 4.38 -13.21 12.70
C ASP A 93 4.08 -12.34 11.45
N ARG A 94 2.90 -12.51 10.86
CA ARG A 94 2.43 -11.75 9.67
C ARG A 94 1.87 -10.37 10.00
N VAL A 95 1.66 -10.09 11.28
CA VAL A 95 1.06 -8.84 11.76
C VAL A 95 1.86 -8.33 12.94
N HIS A 96 1.81 -7.01 13.15
CA HIS A 96 2.39 -6.37 14.31
C HIS A 96 1.46 -5.27 14.80
N VAL A 97 1.54 -4.97 16.10
CA VAL A 97 0.80 -3.85 16.70
C VAL A 97 1.61 -2.60 16.46
N ALA A 98 1.06 -1.67 15.68
CA ALA A 98 1.71 -0.40 15.38
C ALA A 98 1.55 0.59 16.53
N ASP A 99 0.37 0.61 17.15
CA ASP A 99 0.02 1.51 18.24
C ASP A 99 -1.09 0.90 19.11
N TYR A 100 -1.16 1.28 20.38
CA TYR A 100 -2.23 0.87 21.29
C TYR A 100 -2.45 1.89 22.40
N ASP A 101 -3.70 2.03 22.83
CA ASP A 101 -4.09 2.90 23.93
C ASP A 101 -5.17 2.25 24.80
N VAL A 102 -5.09 2.51 26.11
CA VAL A 102 -6.01 1.97 27.12
C VAL A 102 -6.86 3.11 27.66
N HIS A 103 -8.16 3.07 27.35
CA HIS A 103 -9.11 4.05 27.86
C HIS A 103 -9.98 3.44 28.96
N CYS A 104 -9.82 3.90 30.19
CA CYS A 104 -10.67 3.51 31.31
C CYS A 104 -11.62 4.64 31.70
N LYS A 105 -12.91 4.34 31.78
CA LYS A 105 -13.91 5.24 32.37
C LYS A 105 -13.82 5.13 33.88
N VAL A 106 -13.39 6.22 34.48
CA VAL A 106 -13.24 6.36 35.93
C VAL A 106 -14.41 7.17 36.46
N TYR A 107 -15.04 6.68 37.52
CA TYR A 107 -16.05 7.41 38.27
C TYR A 107 -15.47 7.83 39.62
N TYR A 108 -15.60 9.11 39.94
CA TYR A 108 -15.22 9.65 41.23
C TYR A 108 -16.47 9.73 42.11
N ALA A 109 -16.66 8.76 42.99
CA ALA A 109 -17.63 8.89 44.06
C ALA A 109 -17.09 9.91 45.09
N HIS A 110 -17.98 10.75 45.63
CA HIS A 110 -17.63 11.88 46.50
C HIS A 110 -16.46 11.59 47.46
N ALA A 111 -15.30 12.18 47.13
CA ALA A 111 -14.08 12.33 47.93
C ALA A 111 -13.16 11.12 48.18
N LEU A 112 -13.39 9.93 47.62
CA LEU A 112 -12.47 8.79 47.77
C LEU A 112 -12.28 8.04 46.45
N GLU A 113 -11.01 7.70 46.20
CA GLU A 113 -10.38 6.85 45.17
C GLU A 113 -11.12 6.61 43.82
N PRO A 114 -10.44 6.76 42.67
CA PRO A 114 -11.03 6.51 41.36
C PRO A 114 -11.51 5.05 41.22
N ILE A 115 -12.82 4.86 41.08
CA ILE A 115 -13.43 3.55 40.83
C ILE A 115 -13.54 3.35 39.31
N VAL A 116 -13.06 2.21 38.83
CA VAL A 116 -13.11 1.84 37.41
C VAL A 116 -14.46 1.25 37.07
N GLN A 117 -15.15 1.81 36.09
CA GLN A 117 -16.41 1.24 35.59
C GLN A 117 -16.19 0.32 34.40
N SER A 118 -15.39 0.76 33.43
CA SER A 118 -15.15 0.02 32.19
C SER A 118 -13.83 0.45 31.56
N CYS A 119 -13.05 -0.51 31.06
CA CYS A 119 -11.84 -0.23 30.28
C CYS A 119 -11.98 -0.75 28.86
N THR A 120 -11.44 -0.01 27.90
CA THR A 120 -11.39 -0.37 26.48
C THR A 120 -9.95 -0.27 25.99
N LEU A 121 -9.44 -1.31 25.35
CA LEU A 121 -8.13 -1.32 24.69
C LEU A 121 -8.35 -1.11 23.18
N ASP A 122 -7.92 0.04 22.69
CA ASP A 122 -7.93 0.37 21.26
C ASP A 122 -6.52 0.08 20.73
N TYR A 123 -6.40 -0.83 19.76
CA TYR A 123 -5.10 -1.18 19.18
C TYR A 123 -5.15 -1.12 17.66
N ARG A 124 -4.00 -0.78 17.06
CA ARG A 124 -3.82 -0.67 15.62
C ARG A 124 -3.00 -1.83 15.08
N LEU A 125 -3.64 -2.70 14.30
CA LEU A 125 -3.02 -3.86 13.68
C LEU A 125 -2.60 -3.56 12.24
N GLU A 126 -1.32 -3.75 11.94
CA GLU A 126 -0.76 -3.60 10.59
C GLU A 126 -0.07 -4.88 10.13
N TYR A 127 -0.07 -5.11 8.81
CA TYR A 127 0.66 -6.22 8.23
C TYR A 127 2.16 -5.99 8.39
N SER A 128 2.88 -7.03 8.84
CA SER A 128 4.33 -7.04 8.74
C SER A 128 4.75 -7.13 7.26
N THR A 129 6.03 -6.94 6.96
CA THR A 129 6.54 -7.03 5.58
C THR A 129 6.20 -8.37 4.92
N SER A 130 6.24 -9.47 5.69
CA SER A 130 5.86 -10.81 5.23
C SER A 130 4.34 -10.93 4.99
N GLY A 131 3.52 -10.35 5.87
CA GLY A 131 2.07 -10.30 5.68
C GLY A 131 1.66 -9.46 4.46
N LEU A 132 2.34 -8.34 4.25
CA LEU A 132 2.02 -7.39 3.18
C LEU A 132 2.39 -7.94 1.79
N LEU A 133 3.47 -8.72 1.69
CA LEU A 133 3.81 -9.48 0.49
C LEU A 133 2.72 -10.48 0.10
N LEU A 134 2.07 -11.10 1.08
CA LEU A 134 1.06 -12.14 0.86
C LEU A 134 -0.30 -11.53 0.46
N HIS A 135 -0.74 -10.49 1.18
CA HIS A 135 -2.08 -9.92 1.02
C HIS A 135 -2.14 -8.75 0.02
N GLN A 136 -1.07 -7.96 -0.12
CA GLN A 136 -1.05 -6.76 -0.98
C GLN A 136 0.29 -6.57 -1.71
N PRO A 137 0.71 -7.51 -2.58
CA PRO A 137 2.00 -7.42 -3.27
C PRO A 137 2.14 -6.15 -4.11
N TRP A 138 1.02 -5.67 -4.67
CA TRP A 138 0.94 -4.46 -5.51
C TRP A 138 1.35 -3.19 -4.76
N LYS A 139 1.18 -3.15 -3.43
CA LYS A 139 1.49 -1.97 -2.62
C LYS A 139 3.00 -1.77 -2.44
N LEU A 140 3.78 -2.83 -2.62
CA LEU A 140 5.25 -2.79 -2.67
C LEU A 140 5.77 -2.40 -4.05
N PHE A 141 4.96 -2.62 -5.10
CA PHE A 141 5.24 -2.14 -6.44
C PHE A 141 4.88 -0.65 -6.56
N ALA A 142 5.80 0.21 -6.16
CA ALA A 142 5.69 1.63 -6.45
C ALA A 142 5.79 1.86 -7.97
N TRP A 143 4.68 2.26 -8.58
CA TRP A 143 4.59 2.53 -10.03
C TRP A 143 5.51 3.67 -10.49
N ARG A 144 5.84 4.61 -9.58
CA ARG A 144 6.67 5.78 -9.89
C ARG A 144 8.14 5.46 -10.22
N PRO A 145 8.90 4.71 -9.40
CA PRO A 145 10.25 4.31 -9.78
C PRO A 145 10.26 3.37 -10.98
N PHE A 146 9.24 2.52 -11.12
CA PHE A 146 9.12 1.62 -12.27
C PHE A 146 8.94 2.40 -13.58
N SER A 147 8.05 3.40 -13.62
CA SER A 147 7.84 4.22 -14.82
C SER A 147 9.05 5.08 -15.17
N ALA A 148 9.72 5.66 -14.16
CA ALA A 148 10.95 6.43 -14.37
C ALA A 148 12.07 5.54 -14.94
N GLY A 149 12.24 4.33 -14.42
CA GLY A 149 13.21 3.37 -14.94
C GLY A 149 12.93 2.96 -16.39
N LEU A 150 11.66 2.73 -16.73
CA LEU A 150 11.26 2.38 -18.10
C LEU A 150 11.50 3.54 -19.07
N ILE A 151 11.19 4.78 -18.69
CA ILE A 151 11.46 5.97 -19.50
C ILE A 151 12.96 6.13 -19.76
N LEU A 152 13.79 5.99 -18.71
CA LEU A 152 15.25 6.07 -18.85
C LEU A 152 15.80 4.96 -19.73
N PHE A 153 15.25 3.74 -19.62
CA PHE A 153 15.61 2.64 -20.50
C PHE A 153 15.27 2.94 -21.96
N CYS A 154 14.05 3.42 -22.25
CA CYS A 154 13.65 3.83 -23.60
C CYS A 154 14.55 4.95 -24.16
N ALA A 155 14.90 5.94 -23.35
CA ALA A 155 15.82 7.01 -23.75
C ALA A 155 17.23 6.47 -24.05
N GLY A 156 17.74 5.54 -23.24
CA GLY A 156 19.01 4.86 -23.47
C GLY A 156 19.03 4.05 -24.77
N VAL A 157 17.96 3.29 -25.04
CA VAL A 157 17.81 2.53 -26.29
C VAL A 157 17.76 3.46 -27.50
N TYR A 158 17.04 4.59 -27.39
CA TYR A 158 16.99 5.60 -28.44
C TYR A 158 18.39 6.19 -28.73
N LEU A 159 19.13 6.54 -27.68
CA LEU A 159 20.48 7.09 -27.82
C LEU A 159 21.45 6.07 -28.45
N MET A 160 21.37 4.80 -28.05
CA MET A 160 22.16 3.72 -28.66
C MET A 160 21.80 3.54 -30.14
N SER A 161 20.52 3.57 -30.50
CA SER A 161 20.07 3.53 -31.90
C SER A 161 20.60 4.73 -32.71
N ALA A 162 20.56 5.93 -32.14
CA ALA A 162 21.11 7.13 -32.76
C ALA A 162 22.64 7.02 -32.96
N CYS A 163 23.38 6.55 -31.95
CA CYS A 163 24.82 6.31 -32.05
C CYS A 163 25.14 5.26 -33.13
N MET A 164 24.39 4.16 -33.18
CA MET A 164 24.56 3.13 -34.22
C MET A 164 24.23 3.65 -35.61
N ARG A 165 23.28 4.59 -35.76
CA ARG A 165 23.05 5.29 -37.03
C ARG A 165 24.20 6.23 -37.37
N ILE A 166 24.70 7.02 -36.43
CA ILE A 166 25.78 7.97 -36.73
C ILE A 166 27.10 7.24 -37.05
N LEU A 167 27.44 6.20 -36.28
CA LEU A 167 28.68 5.45 -36.44
C LEU A 167 28.58 4.33 -37.49
N GLY A 168 27.42 3.68 -37.63
CA GLY A 168 27.19 2.65 -38.65
C GLY A 168 27.17 3.21 -40.08
N TYR A 169 26.78 4.48 -40.26
CA TYR A 169 26.88 5.16 -41.56
C TYR A 169 28.31 5.59 -41.93
N LEU A 170 29.30 5.45 -41.03
CA LEU A 170 30.72 5.60 -41.41
C LEU A 170 31.25 4.38 -42.20
N GLY A 171 30.56 3.23 -42.12
CA GLY A 171 30.90 2.01 -42.85
C GLY A 171 29.97 1.68 -44.03
N ALA A 172 28.84 2.36 -44.16
CA ALA A 172 28.00 2.24 -45.35
C ALA A 172 28.72 2.96 -46.50
N PRO A 173 29.07 2.27 -47.60
CA PRO A 173 29.68 2.95 -48.73
C PRO A 173 28.70 4.02 -49.22
N ARG A 174 29.08 5.29 -49.09
CA ARG A 174 28.48 6.40 -49.84
C ARG A 174 28.75 6.15 -51.32
N THR A 175 28.08 5.16 -51.91
CA THR A 175 27.89 5.14 -53.33
C THR A 175 26.99 6.33 -53.64
N ARG A 176 27.32 7.05 -54.71
CA ARG A 176 26.60 8.24 -55.22
C ARG A 176 25.11 7.99 -55.57
N PHE A 177 24.58 6.82 -55.21
CA PHE A 177 23.30 6.27 -55.63
C PHE A 177 22.29 6.11 -54.49
N HIS A 178 22.65 6.45 -53.24
CA HIS A 178 21.73 6.29 -52.09
C HIS A 178 20.80 7.48 -51.82
N ASP A 179 20.94 8.59 -52.53
CA ASP A 179 19.93 9.65 -52.50
C ASP A 179 18.72 9.20 -53.32
N SER A 180 17.82 8.43 -52.70
CA SER A 180 16.53 8.03 -53.28
C SER A 180 15.72 9.23 -53.77
N ALA A 181 15.91 10.41 -53.16
CA ALA A 181 15.37 11.67 -53.63
C ALA A 181 15.90 12.05 -55.03
N ARG A 182 17.22 11.99 -55.24
CA ARG A 182 17.84 12.31 -56.53
C ARG A 182 17.50 11.27 -57.60
N TRP A 183 17.44 9.99 -57.23
CA TRP A 183 17.01 8.92 -58.13
C TRP A 183 15.54 9.07 -58.54
N ASN A 184 14.67 9.41 -57.59
CA ASN A 184 13.26 9.67 -57.88
C ASN A 184 13.09 10.91 -58.77
N GLU A 185 13.83 11.99 -58.49
CA GLU A 185 13.82 13.20 -59.34
C GLU A 185 14.30 12.90 -60.77
N GLN A 186 15.37 12.12 -60.91
CA GLN A 186 15.90 11.74 -62.22
C GLN A 186 14.94 10.83 -62.99
N LYS A 187 14.31 9.86 -62.30
CA LYS A 187 13.28 8.98 -62.88
C LYS A 187 12.03 9.75 -63.30
N TYR A 188 11.61 10.75 -62.52
CA TYR A 188 10.51 11.64 -62.86
C TYR A 188 10.82 12.48 -64.12
N LEU A 189 12.04 13.00 -64.22
CA LEU A 189 12.50 13.75 -65.40
C LEU A 189 12.56 12.87 -66.66
N GLU A 190 13.09 11.65 -66.55
CA GLU A 190 13.12 10.70 -67.66
C GLU A 190 11.72 10.30 -68.13
N GLN A 191 10.77 10.09 -67.21
CA GLN A 191 9.37 9.82 -67.57
C GLN A 191 8.68 11.03 -68.22
N ALA A 192 8.96 12.25 -67.75
CA ALA A 192 8.41 13.47 -68.34
C ALA A 192 8.95 13.72 -69.76
N ILE A 193 10.23 13.42 -70.01
CA ILE A 193 10.84 13.53 -71.35
C ILE A 193 10.27 12.46 -72.29
N ALA A 194 10.15 11.21 -71.84
CA ALA A 194 9.57 10.14 -72.65
C ALA A 194 8.11 10.42 -73.04
N ALA A 195 7.29 10.95 -72.11
CA ALA A 195 5.91 11.33 -72.39
C ALA A 195 5.77 12.55 -73.32
N ALA A 196 6.81 13.40 -73.41
CA ALA A 196 6.83 14.54 -74.32
C ALA A 196 7.23 14.15 -75.75
N ASP A 197 8.12 13.17 -75.91
CA ASP A 197 8.56 12.67 -77.22
C ASP A 197 7.41 11.97 -77.99
N ASP A 198 6.53 11.26 -77.28
CA ASP A 198 5.36 10.59 -77.89
C ASP A 198 4.31 11.58 -78.46
N ASN A 199 4.37 12.86 -78.09
CA ASN A 199 3.44 13.90 -78.56
C ASN A 199 3.99 14.79 -79.70
N PHE A 200 5.24 14.59 -80.14
CA PHE A 200 5.84 15.37 -81.23
C PHE A 200 6.04 14.50 -82.48
N SER A 201 5.00 14.42 -83.30
CA SER A 201 5.11 13.96 -84.69
C SER A 201 5.84 15.01 -85.53
N GLY A 202 7.18 15.05 -85.43
CA GLY A 202 8.03 15.70 -86.41
C GLY A 202 9.17 16.54 -85.83
N ARG A 203 10.37 15.95 -85.77
CA ARG A 203 11.62 16.50 -86.36
C ARG A 203 12.84 15.67 -85.99
N GLY A 204 13.38 14.95 -86.96
CA GLY A 204 14.74 14.43 -86.93
C GLY A 204 15.79 15.51 -87.21
N LEU A 205 16.04 16.42 -86.25
CA LEU A 205 17.02 17.52 -86.46
C LEU A 205 18.01 17.80 -85.31
N PHE A 206 17.99 17.05 -84.20
CA PHE A 206 19.04 17.16 -83.18
C PHE A 206 19.59 15.79 -82.78
N SER A 207 20.31 15.17 -83.71
CA SER A 207 21.36 14.21 -83.39
C SER A 207 22.50 14.94 -82.68
N ASN A 208 22.37 15.13 -81.37
CA ASN A 208 23.52 15.37 -80.51
C ASN A 208 23.41 14.43 -79.33
N SER A 209 24.23 13.39 -79.42
CA SER A 209 24.45 12.35 -78.42
C SER A 209 24.67 12.95 -77.03
N ILE A 210 23.63 12.98 -76.20
CA ILE A 210 23.83 12.93 -74.75
C ILE A 210 24.26 11.49 -74.48
N LYS A 211 25.58 11.27 -74.43
CA LYS A 211 26.18 10.02 -74.00
C LYS A 211 25.55 9.62 -72.66
N GLN A 212 24.69 8.61 -72.72
CA GLN A 212 24.19 7.84 -71.60
C GLN A 212 25.40 7.29 -70.83
N ARG A 213 25.86 8.03 -69.82
CA ARG A 213 26.87 7.57 -68.85
C ARG A 213 26.16 7.00 -67.63
N VAL A 214 25.36 5.97 -67.83
CA VAL A 214 24.92 5.11 -66.73
C VAL A 214 25.06 3.69 -67.24
N PRO A 215 26.02 2.89 -66.73
CA PRO A 215 26.01 1.46 -67.00
C PRO A 215 24.72 0.91 -66.37
N MET A 216 23.79 0.44 -67.21
CA MET A 216 22.74 -0.45 -66.72
C MET A 216 23.40 -1.76 -66.32
N ALA A 217 23.23 -2.17 -65.07
CA ALA A 217 23.53 -3.53 -64.68
C ALA A 217 22.60 -4.44 -65.47
N ILE A 218 23.16 -5.17 -66.43
CA ILE A 218 22.45 -6.22 -67.15
C ILE A 218 22.15 -7.30 -66.11
N LEU A 219 20.86 -7.58 -65.95
CA LEU A 219 20.35 -8.65 -65.10
C LEU A 219 20.52 -9.99 -65.81
N GLU A 220 21.76 -10.41 -66.04
CA GLU A 220 22.12 -11.75 -66.51
C GLU A 220 23.27 -12.25 -65.63
N ASP A 221 22.90 -12.77 -64.46
CA ASP A 221 23.65 -13.80 -63.71
C ASP A 221 22.79 -14.22 -62.52
N LEU A 222 21.65 -14.84 -62.85
CA LEU A 222 20.85 -15.68 -61.95
C LEU A 222 20.42 -16.90 -62.78
N ALA A 223 21.38 -17.78 -63.02
CA ALA A 223 21.18 -19.16 -63.44
C ALA A 223 22.22 -20.03 -62.73
#